data_AF-A0A3R7MZF5-F1
#
_entry.id   AF-A0A3R7MZF5-F1
#
_cell.length_a   1.000
_cell.length_b   1.000
_cell.length_c   1.000
_cell.angle_alpha   90.00
_cell.angle_beta   90.00
_cell.angle_gamma   90.00
#
_symmetry.space_group_name_H-M   'P 1'
#
loop_
_entity.id
_entity.type
_entity.pdbx_description
1 polymer ?
#
loop_
_entity_poly.entity_id
_entity_poly.type
_entity_poly.pdbx_seq_one_letter_code
_entity_poly.pdbx_strand_id
1 'polypeptide(L)'
;MGNSADKGLNENLRRNHELMAESQRIGLERQIHMQNEMREKLMSMQIARARELLYWFGAFYAISAIGMIAGFRRTRKPGTLVPLLPLTFIVAYQADLAYGSKLNRIKMEAENILVFERELVSMPMGVPTPASIDEARERQEESKRLNKVHEVFI
;
A
#
# COMPACT_ATOMS: atom_id res chain seq x y z
N MET A 1 -10.08 49.04 -40.11
CA MET A 1 -10.14 49.32 -38.65
C MET A 1 -10.74 48.12 -37.93
N GLY A 2 -10.01 47.01 -37.80
CA GLY A 2 -10.39 45.92 -36.90
C GLY A 2 -9.38 45.92 -35.76
N ASN A 3 -9.66 46.58 -34.63
CA ASN A 3 -8.55 46.90 -33.74
C ASN A 3 -8.81 46.98 -32.22
N SER A 4 -10.03 46.77 -31.73
CA SER A 4 -10.27 46.83 -30.27
C SER A 4 -11.19 45.71 -29.76
N ALA A 5 -12.31 45.47 -30.43
CA ALA A 5 -13.26 44.41 -30.04
C ALA A 5 -12.67 42.99 -30.22
N ASP A 6 -12.03 42.74 -31.36
CA ASP A 6 -11.43 41.44 -31.70
C ASP A 6 -10.18 41.12 -30.86
N LYS A 7 -9.46 42.16 -30.43
CA LYS A 7 -8.35 42.05 -29.48
C LYS A 7 -8.85 41.72 -28.07
N GLY A 8 -9.92 42.40 -27.61
CA GLY A 8 -10.54 42.10 -26.32
C GLY A 8 -11.19 40.72 -26.26
N LEU A 9 -11.76 40.22 -27.36
CA LEU A 9 -12.30 38.86 -27.46
C LEU A 9 -11.18 37.81 -27.38
N ASN A 10 -10.11 37.98 -28.18
CA ASN A 10 -8.95 37.08 -28.16
C ASN A 10 -8.21 37.10 -26.82
N GLU A 11 -8.11 38.25 -26.17
CA GLU A 11 -7.50 38.37 -24.84
C GLU A 11 -8.35 37.67 -23.77
N ASN A 12 -9.67 37.80 -23.82
CA ASN A 12 -10.57 37.07 -22.91
C ASN A 12 -10.55 35.56 -23.16
N LEU A 13 -10.48 35.11 -24.42
CA LEU A 13 -10.33 33.68 -24.75
C LEU A 13 -8.99 33.13 -24.23
N ARG A 14 -7.88 33.84 -24.46
CA ARG A 14 -6.57 33.45 -23.92
C ARG A 14 -6.57 33.39 -22.40
N ARG A 15 -7.11 34.41 -21.73
CA ARG A 15 -7.25 34.43 -20.27
C ARG A 15 -8.12 33.27 -19.77
N ASN A 16 -9.21 32.92 -20.47
CA ASN A 16 -10.05 31.78 -20.10
C ASN A 16 -9.31 30.44 -20.25
N HIS A 17 -8.57 30.26 -21.34
CA HIS A 17 -7.72 29.08 -21.55
C HIS A 17 -6.60 28.98 -20.49
N GLU A 18 -5.97 30.11 -20.14
CA GLU A 18 -4.97 30.18 -19.07
C GLU A 18 -5.58 29.82 -17.71
N LEU A 19 -6.76 30.36 -17.37
CA LEU A 19 -7.48 30.01 -16.15
C LEU A 19 -7.91 28.54 -16.12
N MET A 20 -8.35 27.97 -17.25
CA MET A 20 -8.66 26.54 -17.35
C MET A 20 -7.40 25.68 -17.15
N ALA A 21 -6.28 26.05 -17.78
CA ALA A 21 -5.01 25.32 -17.62
C ALA A 21 -4.46 25.43 -16.19
N GLU A 22 -4.55 26.61 -15.58
CA GLU A 22 -4.17 26.85 -14.19
C GLU A 22 -5.06 26.06 -13.23
N SER A 23 -6.38 26.05 -13.45
CA SER A 23 -7.32 25.27 -12.65
C SER A 23 -7.03 23.76 -12.72
N GLN A 24 -6.72 23.23 -13.91
CA GLN A 24 -6.31 21.84 -14.09
C GLN A 24 -5.00 21.54 -13.37
N ARG A 25 -4.01 22.43 -13.48
CA ARG A 25 -2.72 22.30 -12.80
C ARG A 25 -2.88 22.28 -11.29
N ILE A 26 -3.63 23.22 -10.73
CA ILE A 26 -3.94 23.27 -9.29
C ILE A 26 -4.67 22.00 -8.84
N GLY A 27 -5.59 21.49 -9.67
CA GLY A 27 -6.27 20.22 -9.42
C GLY A 27 -5.30 19.04 -9.31
N LEU A 28 -4.36 18.93 -10.25
CA LEU A 28 -3.33 17.88 -10.25
C LEU A 28 -2.37 18.02 -9.06
N GLU A 29 -1.90 19.23 -8.75
CA GLU A 29 -1.01 19.49 -7.62
C GLU A 29 -1.67 19.09 -6.29
N ARG A 30 -2.95 19.42 -6.09
CA ARG A 30 -3.73 18.98 -4.93
C ARG A 30 -3.88 17.46 -4.86
N GLN A 31 -4.12 16.82 -6.01
CA GLN A 31 -4.26 15.35 -6.05
C GLN A 31 -2.96 14.66 -5.65
N ILE A 32 -1.81 15.12 -6.17
CA ILE A 32 -0.49 14.59 -5.80
C ILE A 32 -0.23 14.82 -4.31
N HIS A 33 -0.51 16.02 -3.81
CA HIS A 33 -0.32 16.33 -2.39
C HIS A 33 -1.17 15.43 -1.49
N MET A 34 -2.46 15.26 -1.83
CA MET A 34 -3.36 14.36 -1.11
C MET A 34 -2.87 12.91 -1.13
N GLN A 35 -2.36 12.43 -2.26
CA GLN A 35 -1.79 11.08 -2.36
C GLN A 35 -0.56 10.91 -1.46
N ASN A 36 0.33 11.91 -1.43
CA ASN A 36 1.50 11.89 -0.54
C ASN A 36 1.09 11.91 0.93
N GLU A 37 0.16 12.77 1.33
CA GLU A 37 -0.34 12.79 2.71
C GLU A 37 -0.99 11.46 3.11
N MET A 38 -1.82 10.88 2.24
CA MET A 38 -2.45 9.59 2.50
C MET A 38 -1.41 8.48 2.67
N ARG A 39 -0.35 8.50 1.84
CA ARG A 39 0.78 7.57 1.98
C ARG A 39 1.49 7.75 3.32
N GLU A 40 1.77 8.97 3.74
CA GLU A 40 2.39 9.27 5.04
C GLU A 40 1.51 8.83 6.21
N LYS A 41 0.20 9.10 6.14
CA LYS A 41 -0.79 8.65 7.13
C LYS A 41 -0.87 7.13 7.23
N LEU A 42 -0.85 6.43 6.10
CA LEU A 42 -0.84 4.95 6.10
C LEU A 42 0.47 4.41 6.70
N MET A 43 1.62 5.00 6.37
CA MET A 43 2.91 4.58 6.92
C MET A 43 2.99 4.85 8.43
N SER A 44 2.52 6.00 8.89
CA SER A 44 2.50 6.34 10.31
C SER A 44 1.59 5.39 11.10
N MET A 45 0.44 5.02 10.54
CA MET A 45 -0.45 4.00 11.12
C MET A 45 0.20 2.62 11.20
N GLN A 46 1.00 2.22 10.20
CA GLN A 46 1.75 0.96 10.27
C GLN A 46 2.79 0.97 11.39
N ILE A 47 3.53 2.06 11.55
CA ILE A 47 4.50 2.24 12.65
C ILE A 47 3.79 2.21 14.00
N ALA A 48 2.67 2.92 14.12
CA ALA A 48 1.87 2.93 15.33
C ALA A 48 1.36 1.53 15.71
N ARG A 49 0.89 0.76 14.72
CA ARG A 49 0.51 -0.65 14.90
C ARG A 49 1.66 -1.52 15.38
N ALA A 50 2.84 -1.39 14.79
CA ALA A 50 4.01 -2.15 15.23
C ALA A 50 4.40 -1.83 16.68
N ARG A 51 4.31 -0.55 17.09
CA ARG A 51 4.58 -0.12 18.47
C ARG A 51 3.55 -0.66 19.46
N GLU A 52 2.27 -0.56 19.14
CA GLU A 52 1.21 -1.11 19.98
C GLU A 52 1.38 -2.62 20.17
N LEU A 53 1.64 -3.34 19.08
CA LEU A 53 1.86 -4.78 19.10
C LEU A 53 3.08 -5.16 19.95
N LEU A 54 4.17 -4.39 19.88
CA LEU A 54 5.34 -4.58 20.72
C LEU A 54 5.00 -4.40 22.20
N TYR A 55 4.21 -3.40 22.58
CA TYR A 55 3.82 -3.22 23.98
C TYR A 55 2.97 -4.37 24.47
N TRP A 56 2.01 -4.82 23.66
CA TRP A 56 1.15 -5.95 24.00
C TRP A 56 1.95 -7.25 24.17
N PHE A 57 2.78 -7.60 23.19
CA PHE A 57 3.65 -8.78 23.29
C PHE A 57 4.74 -8.64 24.35
N GLY A 58 5.26 -7.43 24.58
CA GLY A 58 6.27 -7.16 25.60
C GLY A 58 5.72 -7.42 27.01
N ALA A 59 4.49 -7.00 27.28
CA ALA A 59 3.81 -7.31 28.54
C ALA A 59 3.58 -8.81 28.71
N PHE A 60 3.09 -9.49 27.67
CA PHE A 60 2.92 -10.95 27.67
C PHE A 60 4.25 -11.68 27.89
N TYR A 61 5.32 -11.25 27.23
CA TYR A 61 6.65 -11.81 27.37
C TYR A 61 7.19 -11.63 28.78
N ALA A 62 7.02 -10.46 29.39
CA ALA A 62 7.47 -10.20 30.76
C ALA A 62 6.78 -11.13 31.76
N ILE A 63 5.44 -11.25 31.69
CA ILE A 63 4.68 -12.14 32.58
C ILE A 63 5.07 -13.61 32.35
N SER A 64 5.17 -14.04 31.09
CA SER A 64 5.57 -15.40 30.73
C SER A 64 6.97 -15.72 31.22
N ALA A 65 7.92 -14.78 31.08
CA ALA A 65 9.29 -14.95 31.53
C ALA A 65 9.38 -15.11 33.05
N ILE A 66 8.64 -14.30 33.81
CA ILE A 66 8.56 -14.43 35.27
C ILE A 66 8.00 -15.81 35.64
N GLY A 67 6.91 -16.24 35.01
CA GLY A 67 6.30 -17.56 35.23
C GLY A 67 7.26 -18.72 34.93
N MET A 68 7.98 -18.66 33.81
CA MET A 68 8.96 -19.68 33.40
C MET A 68 10.18 -19.73 34.34
N ILE A 69 10.69 -18.57 34.77
CA ILE A 69 11.81 -18.49 35.72
C ILE A 69 11.37 -19.03 37.09
N ALA A 70 10.16 -18.70 37.55
CA ALA A 70 9.61 -19.27 38.79
C ALA A 70 9.42 -20.79 38.68
N GLY A 71 8.90 -21.27 37.54
CA GLY A 71 8.77 -22.70 37.24
C GLY A 71 10.12 -23.42 37.19
N PHE A 72 11.16 -22.80 36.62
CA PHE A 72 12.52 -23.32 36.61
C PHE A 72 13.08 -23.44 38.04
N ARG A 73 12.89 -22.39 38.86
CA ARG A 73 13.34 -22.41 40.26
C ARG A 73 12.71 -23.56 41.06
N ARG A 74 11.43 -23.87 40.81
CA ARG A 74 10.70 -24.94 41.51
C ARG A 74 11.04 -26.34 40.99
N THR A 75 11.14 -26.51 39.68
CA THR A 75 11.31 -27.84 39.06
C THR A 75 12.78 -28.22 38.83
N ARG A 76 13.69 -27.24 38.78
CA ARG A 76 15.09 -27.38 38.35
C ARG A 76 15.28 -27.98 36.96
N LYS A 77 14.22 -28.04 36.13
CA LYS A 77 14.27 -28.59 34.78
C LYS A 77 14.51 -27.48 33.76
N PRO A 78 15.63 -27.47 33.02
CA PRO A 78 15.92 -26.42 32.05
C PRO A 78 14.88 -26.35 30.92
N GLY A 79 14.14 -27.44 30.68
CA GLY A 79 13.03 -27.50 29.73
C GLY A 79 11.95 -26.44 29.96
N THR A 80 11.75 -25.93 31.18
CA THR A 80 10.76 -24.88 31.45
C THR A 80 11.13 -23.52 30.85
N LEU A 81 12.40 -23.31 30.49
CA LEU A 81 12.89 -22.07 29.87
C LEU A 81 12.95 -22.16 28.35
N VAL A 82 12.76 -23.34 27.74
CA VAL A 82 12.84 -23.52 26.29
C VAL A 82 11.92 -22.55 25.53
N PRO A 83 10.67 -22.28 25.96
CA PRO A 83 9.80 -21.35 25.24
C PRO A 83 10.26 -19.90 25.29
N LEU A 84 11.16 -19.50 26.20
CA LEU A 84 11.69 -18.14 26.23
C LEU A 84 12.41 -17.80 24.93
N LEU A 85 13.19 -18.72 24.39
CA LEU A 85 14.03 -18.45 23.21
C LEU A 85 13.21 -18.00 21.98
N PRO A 86 12.17 -18.74 21.52
CA PRO A 86 11.34 -18.27 20.42
C PRO A 86 10.57 -16.99 20.78
N LEU A 87 10.12 -16.82 22.03
CA LEU A 87 9.42 -15.60 22.44
C LEU A 87 10.33 -14.37 22.40
N THR A 88 11.57 -14.47 22.89
CA THR A 88 12.56 -13.40 22.83
C THR A 88 12.86 -13.02 21.38
N PHE A 89 12.95 -13.99 20.48
CA PHE A 89 13.19 -13.73 19.06
C PHE A 89 12.07 -12.89 18.43
N ILE A 90 10.80 -13.22 18.73
CA ILE A 90 9.64 -12.46 18.26
C ILE A 90 9.67 -11.04 18.82
N VAL A 91 9.88 -10.87 20.13
CA VAL A 91 9.91 -9.55 20.76
C VAL A 91 11.05 -8.68 20.20
N ALA A 92 12.24 -9.25 20.02
CA ALA A 92 13.38 -8.55 19.44
C ALA A 92 13.09 -8.11 18.00
N TYR A 93 12.46 -8.97 17.20
CA TYR A 93 12.02 -8.60 15.84
C TYR A 93 11.03 -7.43 15.87
N GLN A 94 10.00 -7.49 16.74
CA GLN A 94 9.01 -6.42 16.85
C GLN A 94 9.63 -5.12 17.37
N ALA A 95 10.63 -5.19 18.25
CA ALA A 95 11.36 -4.02 18.74
C ALA A 95 12.12 -3.32 17.61
N ASP A 96 12.86 -4.07 16.77
CA ASP A 96 13.56 -3.52 15.61
C ASP A 96 12.57 -3.01 14.54
N LEU A 97 11.38 -3.62 14.42
CA LEU A 97 10.31 -3.14 13.54
C LEU A 97 9.68 -1.83 14.01
N ALA A 98 9.45 -1.67 15.32
CA ALA A 98 8.74 -0.53 15.89
C ALA A 98 9.64 0.71 16.10
N TYR A 99 10.91 0.49 16.44
CA TYR A 99 11.85 1.55 16.83
C TYR A 99 13.22 1.48 16.14
N GLY A 100 13.59 0.31 15.63
CA GLY A 100 14.89 0.12 15.00
C GLY A 100 14.92 0.48 13.51
N SER A 101 15.82 -0.17 12.78
CA SER A 101 16.06 0.12 11.36
C SER A 101 15.36 -0.86 10.43
N LYS A 102 14.61 -1.84 10.95
CA LYS A 102 13.97 -2.89 10.15
C LYS A 102 13.07 -2.32 9.05
N LEU A 103 12.29 -1.28 9.33
CA LEU A 103 11.44 -0.63 8.33
C LEU A 103 12.26 0.00 7.20
N ASN A 104 13.40 0.60 7.51
CA ASN A 104 14.30 1.14 6.49
C ASN A 104 14.88 0.02 5.62
N ARG A 105 15.24 -1.12 6.22
CA ARG A 105 15.73 -2.29 5.46
C ARG A 105 14.64 -2.87 4.55
N ILE A 106 13.41 -2.97 5.04
CA ILE A 106 12.26 -3.40 4.22
C ILE A 106 12.01 -2.42 3.07
N LYS A 107 12.13 -1.11 3.32
CA LYS A 107 12.01 -0.09 2.28
C LYS A 107 13.11 -0.23 1.22
N MET A 108 14.36 -0.42 1.62
CA MET A 108 15.48 -0.64 0.70
C MET A 108 15.28 -1.90 -0.14
N GLU A 109 14.80 -2.99 0.47
CA GLU A 109 14.48 -4.22 -0.24
C GLU A 109 13.36 -4.01 -1.26
N ALA A 110 12.31 -3.27 -0.89
CA ALA A 110 11.24 -2.93 -1.81
C ALA A 110 11.72 -2.06 -2.98
N GLU A 111 12.64 -1.13 -2.73
CA GLU A 111 13.30 -0.35 -3.79
C GLU A 111 14.15 -1.25 -4.69
N ASN A 112 14.88 -2.22 -4.12
CA ASN A 112 15.67 -3.18 -4.88
C ASN A 112 14.78 -4.01 -5.83
N ILE A 113 13.66 -4.53 -5.32
CA ILE A 113 12.70 -5.29 -6.12
C ILE A 113 12.13 -4.45 -7.27
N LEU A 114 11.78 -3.19 -7.03
CA LEU A 114 11.20 -2.33 -8.05
C LEU A 114 12.20 -1.94 -9.15
N VAL A 115 13.49 -1.86 -8.84
CA VAL A 115 14.54 -1.42 -9.77
C VAL A 115 15.18 -2.59 -10.50
N PHE A 116 15.52 -3.67 -9.78
CA PHE A 116 16.36 -4.76 -10.29
C PHE A 116 15.61 -6.07 -10.52
N GLU A 117 14.51 -6.32 -9.80
CA GLU A 117 13.76 -7.59 -9.86
C GLU A 117 12.29 -7.35 -10.21
N ARG A 118 12.05 -6.44 -11.16
CA ARG A 118 10.71 -5.92 -11.47
C ARG A 118 9.77 -6.99 -12.02
N GLU A 119 10.31 -8.07 -12.55
CA GLU A 119 9.57 -9.27 -12.95
C GLU A 119 8.77 -9.88 -11.79
N LEU A 120 9.25 -9.81 -10.54
CA LEU A 120 8.56 -10.35 -9.35
C LEU A 120 7.23 -9.66 -9.07
N VAL A 121 7.09 -8.40 -9.47
CA VAL A 121 5.90 -7.56 -9.23
C VAL A 121 5.15 -7.22 -10.51
N SER A 122 5.65 -7.67 -11.66
CA SER A 122 5.00 -7.47 -12.95
C SER A 122 3.70 -8.29 -13.02
N MET A 123 2.66 -7.73 -13.64
CA MET A 123 1.42 -8.48 -13.82
C MET A 123 1.61 -9.57 -14.86
N PRO A 124 1.04 -10.78 -14.64
CA PRO A 124 1.02 -11.80 -15.67
C PRO A 124 0.29 -11.25 -16.90
N MET A 125 0.85 -11.48 -18.10
CA MET A 125 0.38 -10.92 -19.39
C MET A 125 0.58 -9.39 -19.57
N GLY A 126 1.32 -8.73 -18.66
CA GLY A 126 1.62 -7.31 -18.76
C GLY A 126 0.46 -6.41 -18.35
N VAL A 127 0.56 -5.12 -18.68
CA VAL A 127 -0.51 -4.16 -18.42
C VAL A 127 -1.61 -4.29 -19.46
N PRO A 128 -2.90 -4.34 -19.06
CA PRO A 128 -4.01 -4.34 -20.01
C PRO A 128 -3.92 -3.13 -20.94
N THR A 129 -3.88 -3.39 -22.25
CA THR A 129 -3.97 -2.36 -23.28
C THR A 129 -5.44 -2.07 -23.58
N PRO A 130 -5.79 -0.89 -24.14
CA PRO A 130 -7.17 -0.61 -24.55
C PRO A 130 -7.76 -1.71 -25.43
N ALA A 131 -6.98 -2.25 -26.37
CA ALA A 131 -7.39 -3.38 -27.20
C ALA A 131 -7.76 -4.63 -26.38
N SER A 132 -6.93 -5.00 -25.38
CA SER A 132 -7.23 -6.14 -24.50
C SER A 132 -8.50 -5.94 -23.66
N ILE A 133 -8.84 -4.68 -23.32
CA ILE A 133 -10.07 -4.35 -22.60
C ILE A 133 -11.27 -4.48 -23.53
N ASP A 134 -11.16 -4.00 -24.78
CA ASP A 134 -12.24 -4.10 -25.75
C ASP A 134 -12.53 -5.56 -26.13
N GLU A 135 -11.49 -6.37 -26.38
CA GLU A 135 -11.62 -7.82 -26.57
C GLU A 135 -12.25 -8.54 -25.36
N ALA A 136 -11.96 -8.07 -24.14
CA ALA A 136 -12.57 -8.63 -22.94
C ALA A 136 -14.05 -8.27 -22.83
N ARG A 137 -14.46 -7.06 -23.26
CA ARG A 137 -15.87 -6.66 -23.33
C ARG A 137 -16.62 -7.48 -24.37
N GLU A 138 -16.07 -7.65 -25.56
CA GLU A 138 -16.69 -8.47 -26.63
C GLU A 138 -16.92 -9.91 -26.17
N ARG A 139 -15.93 -10.53 -25.53
CA ARG A 139 -16.09 -11.87 -24.93
C ARG A 139 -17.15 -11.93 -23.83
N GLN A 140 -17.30 -10.89 -23.02
CA GLN A 140 -18.37 -10.81 -22.03
C GLN A 140 -19.75 -10.68 -22.69
N GLU A 141 -19.86 -9.95 -23.80
CA GLU A 141 -21.11 -9.84 -24.54
C GLU A 141 -21.49 -11.15 -25.22
N GLU A 142 -20.53 -11.82 -25.84
CA GLU A 142 -20.74 -13.12 -26.51
C GLU A 142 -21.17 -14.20 -25.51
N SER A 143 -20.50 -14.29 -24.36
CA SER A 143 -20.87 -15.24 -23.29
C SER A 143 -22.26 -14.95 -22.71
N LYS A 144 -22.65 -13.68 -22.53
CA LYS A 144 -24.02 -13.31 -22.14
C LYS A 144 -25.05 -13.73 -23.19
N ARG A 145 -24.75 -13.56 -24.48
CA ARG A 145 -25.63 -14.02 -25.57
C ARG A 145 -25.79 -15.54 -25.53
N LEU A 146 -24.70 -16.27 -25.38
CA LEU A 146 -24.70 -17.74 -25.30
C LEU A 146 -25.49 -18.26 -24.08
N ASN A 147 -25.32 -17.65 -22.90
CA ASN A 147 -26.09 -18.02 -21.71
C ASN A 147 -27.58 -17.76 -21.88
N LYS A 148 -27.96 -16.62 -22.46
CA LYS A 148 -29.37 -16.31 -22.74
C LYS A 148 -29.99 -17.29 -23.74
N VAL A 149 -29.22 -17.73 -24.72
CA VAL A 149 -29.65 -18.77 -25.66
C VAL A 149 -29.85 -20.10 -24.92
N HIS A 150 -28.91 -20.48 -24.06
CA HIS A 150 -29.02 -21.72 -23.28
C HIS A 150 -30.24 -21.74 -22.33
N GLU A 151 -30.56 -20.61 -21.69
CA GLU A 151 -31.76 -20.46 -20.86
C GLU A 151 -33.09 -20.53 -21.63
N VAL A 152 -33.08 -20.30 -22.94
CA VAL A 152 -34.28 -20.39 -23.80
C VAL A 152 -34.53 -21.81 -24.31
N PHE A 153 -33.50 -22.68 -24.27
CA PHE A 153 -33.56 -24.06 -24.76
C PHE A 153 -33.68 -25.12 -23.64
N ILE A 154 -33.94 -24.71 -22.40
CA ILE A 154 -34.30 -25.55 -21.24
C ILE A 154 -35.70 -25.13 -20.79
#